data_AF-A0A9D6RVF7-F1
#
_entry.id   AF-A0A9D6RVF7-F1
#
_cell.length_a   1.000
_cell.length_b   1.000
_cell.length_c   1.000
_cell.angle_alpha   90.00
_cell.angle_beta   90.00
_cell.angle_gamma   90.00
#
_symmetry.space_group_name_H-M   'P 1'
#
loop_
_entity.id
_entity.type
_entity.pdbx_description
1 polymer ?
#
loop_
_entity_poly.entity_id
_entity_poly.type
_entity_poly.pdbx_seq_one_letter_code
_entity_poly.pdbx_strand_id
1 'polypeptide(L)'
;MERIEISTPEPQKVLPILRDAIERQKQLLAQSLAQTQERVRQLAADLHVDPDLLMAGEIPHSEEQDMDLLELEGELELLRHLREQLESLERLTLCP
;
A
#
# COMPACT_ATOMS: atom_id res chain seq x y z
N MET A 1 -13.53 -7.20 -18.00
CA MET A 1 -13.50 -7.57 -16.57
C MET A 1 -13.25 -9.06 -16.50
N GLU A 2 -12.12 -9.45 -15.91
CA GLU A 2 -11.84 -10.84 -15.61
C GLU A 2 -12.61 -11.25 -14.35
N ARG A 3 -12.94 -12.54 -14.22
CA ARG A 3 -13.75 -13.07 -13.12
C ARG A 3 -12.99 -14.17 -12.41
N ILE A 4 -13.12 -14.21 -11.10
CA ILE A 4 -12.67 -15.31 -10.24
C ILE A 4 -13.93 -16.00 -9.72
N GLU A 5 -14.02 -17.32 -9.90
CA GLU A 5 -15.16 -18.13 -9.45
C GLU A 5 -14.83 -18.86 -8.14
N ILE A 6 -15.76 -18.83 -7.19
CA ILE A 6 -15.63 -19.51 -5.90
C ILE A 6 -16.80 -20.48 -5.74
N SER A 7 -16.50 -21.78 -5.68
CA SER A 7 -17.49 -22.83 -5.43
C SER A 7 -17.69 -23.05 -3.94
N THR A 8 -18.94 -23.03 -3.48
CA THR A 8 -19.29 -23.26 -2.07
C THR A 8 -20.64 -23.95 -1.94
N PRO A 9 -20.82 -24.85 -0.95
CA PRO A 9 -22.13 -25.45 -0.66
C PRO A 9 -23.14 -24.46 -0.06
N GLU A 10 -22.70 -23.31 0.45
CA GLU A 10 -23.56 -22.34 1.16
C GLU A 10 -23.32 -20.89 0.68
N PRO A 11 -23.64 -20.57 -0.59
CA PRO A 11 -23.33 -19.25 -1.19
C PRO A 11 -23.95 -18.08 -0.42
N GLN A 12 -25.14 -18.28 0.15
CA GLN A 12 -25.86 -17.28 0.94
C GLN A 12 -25.12 -16.92 2.24
N LYS A 13 -24.31 -17.82 2.80
CA LYS A 13 -23.47 -17.56 3.98
C LYS A 13 -22.10 -17.05 3.60
N VAL A 14 -21.54 -17.50 2.48
CA VAL A 14 -20.19 -17.12 2.02
C VAL A 14 -20.15 -15.68 1.50
N LEU A 15 -21.18 -15.22 0.79
CA LEU A 15 -21.20 -13.86 0.24
C LEU A 15 -21.02 -12.76 1.31
N PRO A 16 -21.75 -12.77 2.46
CA PRO A 16 -21.50 -11.85 3.56
C PRO A 16 -20.08 -11.95 4.12
N ILE A 17 -19.54 -13.16 4.32
CA ILE A 17 -18.19 -13.38 4.85
C ILE A 17 -17.13 -12.75 3.93
N LEU A 18 -17.26 -12.95 2.61
CA LEU A 18 -16.34 -12.37 1.64
C LEU A 18 -16.44 -10.83 1.65
N ARG A 19 -17.64 -10.28 1.77
CA ARG A 19 -17.84 -8.83 1.86
C ARG A 19 -17.16 -8.26 3.10
N ASP A 20 -17.39 -8.86 4.26
CA ASP A 20 -16.79 -8.43 5.53
C ASP A 20 -15.26 -8.56 5.49
N ALA A 21 -14.74 -9.64 4.91
CA ALA A 21 -13.30 -9.85 4.76
C ALA A 21 -12.65 -8.79 3.86
N ILE A 22 -13.28 -8.44 2.73
CA ILE A 22 -12.78 -7.40 1.83
C ILE A 22 -12.81 -6.04 2.53
N GLU A 23 -13.90 -5.69 3.21
CA GLU A 23 -14.01 -4.42 3.93
C GLU A 23 -12.99 -4.31 5.06
N ARG A 24 -12.78 -5.38 5.83
CA ARG A 24 -11.73 -5.43 6.85
C ARG A 24 -10.34 -5.27 6.24
N GLN A 25 -10.06 -5.92 5.11
CA GLN A 25 -8.78 -5.80 4.45
C GLN A 25 -8.52 -4.37 3.96
N LYS A 26 -9.54 -3.70 3.39
CA LYS A 26 -9.44 -2.28 3.01
C LYS A 26 -9.10 -1.39 4.21
N GLN A 27 -9.74 -1.62 5.36
CA GLN A 27 -9.46 -0.86 6.58
C GLN A 27 -8.02 -1.06 7.08
N LEU A 28 -7.52 -2.31 7.06
CA LEU A 28 -6.15 -2.61 7.45
C LEU A 28 -5.15 -1.93 6.51
N LEU A 29 -5.36 -2.03 5.19
CA LEU A 29 -4.50 -1.35 4.21
C LEU A 29 -4.53 0.17 4.37
N ALA A 30 -5.70 0.77 4.61
CA ALA A 30 -5.80 2.21 4.84
C ALA A 30 -5.04 2.66 6.10
N GLN A 31 -5.07 1.86 7.18
CA GLN A 31 -4.28 2.13 8.39
C GLN A 31 -2.78 2.00 8.14
N SER A 32 -2.34 0.93 7.48
CA SER A 32 -0.93 0.75 7.10
C SER A 32 -0.45 1.89 6.20
N LEU A 33 -1.25 2.30 5.22
CA LEU A 33 -0.94 3.41 4.33
C LEU A 33 -0.76 4.72 5.08
N ALA A 34 -1.64 5.02 6.05
CA ALA A 34 -1.50 6.22 6.88
C ALA A 34 -0.21 6.19 7.71
N GLN A 35 0.14 5.04 8.30
CA GLN A 35 1.37 4.88 9.08
C GLN A 35 2.63 5.02 8.23
N THR A 36 2.68 4.31 7.09
CA THR A 36 3.80 4.40 6.14
C THR A 36 3.94 5.82 5.59
N GLN A 37 2.83 6.49 5.27
CA GLN A 37 2.89 7.88 4.79
C GLN A 37 3.45 8.83 5.85
N GLU A 38 3.14 8.62 7.12
CA GLU A 38 3.72 9.42 8.19
C GLU A 38 5.22 9.15 8.37
N ARG A 39 5.64 7.89 8.27
CA ARG A 39 7.07 7.53 8.31
C ARG A 39 7.86 8.14 7.16
N VAL A 40 7.32 8.08 5.94
CA VAL A 40 7.91 8.74 4.76
C VAL A 40 8.09 10.24 5.01
N ARG A 41 7.07 10.91 5.56
CA ARG A 41 7.17 12.35 5.88
C ARG A 41 8.26 12.64 6.90
N GLN A 42 8.36 11.83 7.95
CA GLN A 42 9.37 12.00 8.99
C GLN A 42 10.78 11.82 8.43
N LEU A 43 11.03 10.73 7.71
CA LEU A 43 12.33 10.45 7.08
C LEU A 43 12.72 11.52 6.07
N ALA A 44 11.80 11.94 5.21
CA ALA A 44 12.04 13.00 4.24
C ALA A 44 12.37 14.35 4.91
N ALA A 45 11.70 14.67 6.03
CA ALA A 45 11.99 15.86 6.81
C ALA A 45 13.37 15.78 7.49
N ASP A 46 13.71 14.66 8.11
CA ASP A 46 14.99 14.46 8.79
C ASP A 46 16.17 14.52 7.80
N LEU A 47 15.99 13.92 6.62
CA LEU A 47 16.99 13.92 5.55
C LEU A 47 17.01 15.20 4.72
N HIS A 48 16.01 16.09 4.90
CA HIS A 48 15.84 17.31 4.10
C HIS A 48 15.77 17.01 2.59
N VAL A 49 15.06 15.93 2.25
CA VAL A 49 14.98 15.36 0.91
C VAL A 49 13.56 15.48 0.37
N ASP A 50 13.45 15.80 -0.92
CA ASP A 50 12.19 15.67 -1.65
C ASP A 50 12.02 14.21 -2.12
N PRO A 51 10.97 13.50 -1.66
CA PRO A 51 10.72 12.11 -2.07
C PRO A 51 10.60 11.89 -3.58
N ASP A 52 10.05 12.87 -4.31
CA ASP A 52 9.86 12.73 -5.76
C ASP A 52 11.21 12.81 -6.49
N LEU A 53 12.12 13.68 -6.02
CA LEU A 53 13.49 13.78 -6.55
C LEU A 53 14.33 12.56 -6.18
N LEU A 54 14.13 12.00 -4.98
CA LEU A 54 14.79 10.77 -4.56
C LEU A 54 14.42 9.61 -5.49
N MET A 55 13.14 9.40 -5.73
CA MET A 55 12.65 8.33 -6.62
C MET A 55 13.02 8.54 -8.08
N ALA A 56 13.31 9.78 -8.50
CA ALA A 56 13.85 10.09 -9.82
C ALA A 56 15.37 9.81 -9.94
N GLY A 57 16.05 9.45 -8.85
CA GLY A 57 17.49 9.25 -8.81
C GLY A 57 18.30 10.54 -8.89
N GLU A 58 17.68 11.69 -8.60
CA GLU A 58 18.31 13.01 -8.67
C GLU A 58 19.08 13.37 -7.39
N ILE A 59 18.94 12.56 -6.33
CA ILE A 59 19.59 12.77 -5.04
C ILE A 59 20.81 11.85 -4.92
N PRO A 60 22.03 12.42 -4.78
CA PRO A 60 23.23 11.63 -4.63
C PRO A 60 23.27 10.97 -3.25
N HIS A 61 23.55 9.67 -3.23
CA HIS A 61 23.77 8.93 -1.99
C HIS A 61 25.20 9.13 -1.52
N SER A 62 25.37 9.98 -0.50
CA SER A 62 26.64 10.11 0.21
C SER A 62 26.81 8.96 1.22
N GLU A 63 28.04 8.52 1.50
CA GLU A 63 28.29 7.42 2.44
C GLU A 63 27.71 7.67 3.84
N GLU A 64 27.54 8.92 4.25
CA GLU A 64 27.00 9.30 5.56
C GLU A 64 25.47 9.12 5.66
N GLN A 65 24.76 9.13 4.53
CA GLN A 65 23.29 9.11 4.47
C GLN A 65 22.72 7.95 3.65
N ASP A 66 23.57 7.14 3.02
CA ASP A 66 23.19 6.06 2.10
C ASP A 66 22.13 5.13 2.70
N MET A 67 22.33 4.71 3.95
CA MET A 67 21.39 3.81 4.63
C MET A 67 20.02 4.43 4.89
N ASP A 68 19.98 5.71 5.28
CA ASP A 68 18.72 6.40 5.59
C ASP A 68 17.96 6.74 4.30
N LEU A 69 18.67 7.08 3.23
CA LEU A 69 18.09 7.28 1.90
C LEU A 69 17.49 5.99 1.36
N LEU A 70 18.21 4.86 1.48
CA LEU A 70 17.69 3.54 1.12
C LEU A 70 16.45 3.15 1.96
N GLU A 71 16.42 3.52 3.24
CA GLU A 71 15.23 3.31 4.07
C GLU A 71 14.03 4.11 3.53
N LEU A 72 14.24 5.38 3.20
CA LEU A 72 13.19 6.24 2.63
C LEU A 72 12.69 5.71 1.27
N GLU A 73 13.58 5.25 0.38
CA GLU A 73 13.21 4.59 -0.87
C GLU A 73 12.35 3.35 -0.63
N GLY A 74 12.74 2.51 0.34
CA GLY A 74 11.97 1.33 0.74
C GLY A 74 10.56 1.67 1.24
N GLU A 75 10.43 2.70 2.07
CA GLU A 75 9.13 3.15 2.58
C GLU A 75 8.26 3.78 1.47
N LEU A 76 8.86 4.47 0.50
CA LEU A 76 8.14 5.01 -0.67
C LEU A 76 7.61 3.89 -1.58
N GLU A 77 8.40 2.86 -1.81
CA GLU A 77 7.99 1.69 -2.59
C GLU A 77 6.89 0.90 -1.88
N LEU A 78 6.99 0.75 -0.54
CA LEU A 78 5.94 0.17 0.27
C LEU A 78 4.64 0.99 0.16
N LEU A 79 4.72 2.32 0.24
CA LEU A 79 3.57 3.21 0.11
C LEU A 79 2.89 3.06 -1.25
N ARG A 80 3.67 2.95 -2.33
CA ARG A 80 3.17 2.69 -3.69
C ARG A 80 2.42 1.36 -3.73
N HIS A 81 3.02 0.30 -3.20
CA HIS A 81 2.40 -1.03 -3.21
C HIS A 81 1.09 -1.09 -2.40
N LEU A 82 1.05 -0.47 -1.22
CA LEU A 82 -0.17 -0.40 -0.40
C LEU A 82 -1.30 0.35 -1.11
N ARG A 83 -1.00 1.45 -1.82
CA ARG A 83 -1.96 2.20 -2.63
C ARG A 83 -2.54 1.33 -3.75
N GLU A 84 -1.70 0.62 -4.47
CA GLU A 84 -2.11 -0.26 -5.57
C GLU A 84 -3.01 -1.40 -5.08
N GLN A 85 -2.67 -2.00 -3.93
CA GLN A 85 -3.50 -3.04 -3.31
C GLN A 85 -4.87 -2.50 -2.88
N LEU A 86 -4.90 -1.34 -2.23
CA LEU A 86 -6.16 -0.72 -1.79
C LEU A 86 -7.04 -0.38 -2.99
N GLU A 87 -6.48 0.26 -4.02
CA GLU A 87 -7.20 0.60 -5.25
C GLU A 87 -7.73 -0.65 -5.96
N SER A 88 -6.96 -1.74 -5.96
CA SER A 88 -7.39 -3.02 -6.51
C SER A 88 -8.61 -3.57 -5.76
N LEU A 89 -8.60 -3.51 -4.42
CA LEU A 89 -9.75 -3.94 -3.59
C LEU A 89 -10.97 -3.02 -3.72
N GLU A 90 -10.78 -1.73 -3.90
CA GLU A 90 -11.87 -0.76 -4.13
C GLU A 90 -12.61 -1.03 -5.44
N ARG A 91 -11.88 -1.53 -6.45
CA ARG A 91 -12.43 -1.91 -7.75
C ARG A 91 -13.07 -3.31 -7.76
N LEU A 92 -12.89 -4.11 -6.72
CA LEU A 92 -13.50 -5.45 -6.63
C LEU A 92 -15.01 -5.35 -6.42
N THR A 93 -15.74 -6.13 -7.21
CA THR A 93 -17.18 -6.30 -7.08
C THR A 93 -17.50 -7.78 -6.83
N LEU A 94 -18.21 -8.07 -5.75
CA LEU A 94 -18.76 -9.41 -5.51
C LEU A 94 -20.09 -9.56 -6.26
N CYS A 95 -20.11 -10.45 -7.25
CA CYS A 95 -21.31 -10.81 -8.00
C CYS A 95 -21.97 -12.05 -7.37
N PRO A 96 -23.31 -12.10 -7.30
CA PRO A 96 -24.04 -13.29 -6.84
C PRO A 96 -24.00 -14.44 -7.86
#